data_AF-A0AAW0P2S3-F1
#
_entry.id   AF-A0AAW0P2S3-F1
#
_cell.length_a   1.000
_cell.length_b   1.000
_cell.length_c   1.000
_cell.angle_alpha   90.00
_cell.angle_beta   90.00
_cell.angle_gamma   90.00
#
_symmetry.space_group_name_H-M   'P 1'
#
loop_
_entity.id
_entity.type
_entity.pdbx_description
1 polymer ?
#
loop_
_entity_poly.entity_id
_entity_poly.type
_entity_poly.pdbx_seq_one_letter_code
_entity_poly.pdbx_strand_id
1 'polypeptide(L)'
;MGYSEKPINLQMFIGTADDRYLRPHAFYQVHRITGKTVATASQEIIVSSTKVLEIPLLPENNMSASIDCAGILKLRNSDIELRKGETDIGRKNTRVRVVFRVHIPQANGKVLSLQAASIPVECSQRSAQELPRWRSAA
;
A
#
# COMPACT_ATOMS: atom_id res chain seq x y z
N MET A 1 -17.69 -13.79 1.86
CA MET A 1 -16.86 -14.09 3.05
C MET A 1 -16.72 -15.60 3.16
N GLY A 2 -15.50 -16.13 3.30
CA GLY A 2 -15.24 -17.58 3.19
C GLY A 2 -14.27 -18.14 4.23
N TYR A 3 -13.86 -17.34 5.22
CA TYR A 3 -13.02 -17.76 6.33
C TYR A 3 -13.42 -16.96 7.58
N SER A 4 -13.63 -17.65 8.71
CA SER A 4 -14.04 -17.03 9.97
C SER A 4 -13.57 -17.82 11.20
N GLU A 5 -12.61 -18.73 11.05
CA GLU A 5 -12.25 -19.68 12.11
C GLU A 5 -11.36 -19.05 13.19
N LYS A 6 -10.32 -18.32 12.78
CA LYS A 6 -9.32 -17.73 13.69
C LYS A 6 -8.85 -16.37 13.19
N PRO A 7 -8.40 -15.47 14.09
CA PRO A 7 -7.75 -14.22 13.69
C PRO A 7 -6.60 -14.45 12.70
N ILE A 8 -6.48 -13.55 11.72
CA ILE A 8 -5.37 -13.51 10.76
C ILE A 8 -4.90 -12.07 10.58
N ASN A 9 -3.69 -11.88 10.04
CA ASN A 9 -3.18 -10.56 9.73
C ASN A 9 -3.41 -10.22 8.25
N LEU A 10 -4.02 -9.05 8.02
CA LEU A 10 -3.97 -8.35 6.75
C LEU A 10 -2.61 -7.65 6.64
N GLN A 11 -1.82 -8.07 5.66
CA GLN A 11 -0.59 -7.39 5.28
C GLN A 11 -0.88 -6.33 4.23
N MET A 12 -0.36 -5.14 4.45
CA MET A 12 -0.49 -4.00 3.54
C MET A 12 0.88 -3.43 3.19
N PHE A 13 1.14 -3.22 1.90
CA PHE A 13 2.35 -2.54 1.41
C PHE A 13 2.07 -1.69 0.17
N ILE A 14 3.03 -0.86 -0.22
CA ILE A 14 2.91 0.00 -1.39
C ILE A 14 3.60 -0.67 -2.58
N GLY A 15 2.83 -0.93 -3.63
CA GLY A 15 3.25 -1.60 -4.84
C GLY A 15 3.34 -0.69 -6.06
N THR A 16 3.94 -1.22 -7.12
CA THR A 16 3.95 -0.65 -8.47
C THR A 16 2.54 -0.50 -9.03
N ALA A 17 2.30 0.54 -9.83
CA ALA A 17 1.03 0.74 -10.52
C ALA A 17 0.97 0.16 -11.94
N ASP A 18 2.09 -0.34 -12.49
CA ASP A 18 2.14 -1.03 -13.79
C ASP A 18 1.31 -2.33 -13.75
N ASP A 19 0.53 -2.56 -14.79
CA ASP A 19 -0.42 -3.67 -14.90
C ASP A 19 0.27 -5.02 -15.15
N ARG A 20 1.55 -5.04 -15.53
CA ARG A 20 2.27 -6.28 -15.86
C ARG A 20 2.72 -7.09 -14.65
N TYR A 21 3.35 -6.44 -13.67
CA TYR A 21 3.88 -7.13 -12.49
C TYR A 21 3.78 -6.26 -11.23
N LEU A 22 2.95 -6.70 -10.29
CA LEU A 22 2.84 -6.09 -8.97
C LEU A 22 4.05 -6.44 -8.12
N ARG A 23 4.84 -5.43 -7.75
CA ARG A 23 6.03 -5.56 -6.89
C ARG A 23 6.07 -4.42 -5.88
N PRO A 24 6.76 -4.54 -4.75
CA PRO A 24 6.99 -3.41 -3.86
C PRO A 24 7.56 -2.19 -4.60
N HIS A 25 7.03 -1.01 -4.31
CA HIS A 25 7.48 0.21 -4.97
C HIS A 25 8.83 0.66 -4.40
N ALA A 26 9.79 0.99 -5.27
CA ALA A 26 11.15 1.34 -4.82
C ALA A 26 11.24 2.70 -4.11
N PHE A 27 10.40 3.65 -4.51
CA PHE A 27 10.43 5.03 -4.03
C PHE A 27 9.30 5.39 -3.04
N TYR A 28 8.39 4.46 -2.76
CA TYR A 28 7.28 4.67 -1.85
C TYR A 28 7.12 3.47 -0.96
N GLN A 29 6.92 3.71 0.33
CA GLN A 29 6.67 2.66 1.31
C GLN A 29 5.42 2.99 2.13
N VAL A 30 4.82 1.97 2.74
CA VAL A 30 3.76 2.19 3.71
C VAL A 30 4.36 2.90 4.92
N HIS A 31 3.56 3.74 5.57
CA HIS A 31 3.94 4.39 6.81
C HIS A 31 2.83 4.19 7.84
N ARG A 32 3.17 3.62 9.00
CA ARG A 32 2.22 3.47 10.09
C ARG A 32 1.88 4.84 10.68
N ILE A 33 0.59 5.17 10.68
CA ILE A 33 0.05 6.36 11.33
C ILE A 33 -0.40 5.99 12.73
N THR A 34 -0.09 6.84 13.71
CA THR A 34 -0.58 6.74 15.09
C THR A 34 -1.20 8.06 15.50
N GLY A 35 -2.14 8.03 16.44
CA GLY A 35 -2.78 9.23 16.96
C GLY A 35 -4.09 8.92 17.67
N LYS A 36 -4.64 9.91 18.38
CA LYS A 36 -5.91 9.76 19.13
C LYS A 36 -7.11 9.43 18.26
N THR A 37 -7.07 9.83 16.98
CA THR A 37 -8.13 9.60 16.00
C THR A 37 -7.94 8.32 15.19
N VAL A 38 -6.84 7.59 15.39
CA VAL A 38 -6.57 6.32 14.70
C VAL A 38 -7.08 5.19 15.58
N ALA A 39 -8.14 4.53 15.12
CA ALA A 39 -8.79 3.46 15.86
C ALA A 39 -8.24 2.08 15.50
N THR A 40 -7.68 1.92 14.29
CA THR A 40 -7.27 0.61 13.80
C THR A 40 -5.91 0.22 14.36
N ALA A 41 -5.87 -0.85 15.14
CA ALA A 41 -4.64 -1.47 15.60
C ALA A 41 -3.78 -1.89 14.41
N SER A 42 -2.49 -1.57 14.46
CA SER A 42 -1.55 -1.95 13.40
C SER A 42 -0.11 -2.03 13.92
N GLN A 43 0.67 -2.86 13.25
CA GLN A 43 2.10 -3.04 13.50
C GLN A 43 2.88 -2.91 12.19
N GLU A 44 4.02 -2.22 12.25
CA GLU A 44 4.94 -2.17 11.12
C GLU A 44 6.00 -3.27 11.26
N ILE A 45 6.23 -4.01 10.18
CA ILE A 45 7.28 -5.04 10.09
C ILE A 45 8.08 -4.86 8.79
N ILE A 46 9.21 -5.56 8.70
CA ILE A 46 10.02 -5.61 7.48
C ILE A 46 10.03 -7.05 6.95
N VAL A 47 9.61 -7.22 5.70
CA VAL A 47 9.62 -8.51 4.98
C VAL A 47 10.42 -8.32 3.71
N SER A 48 11.53 -9.06 3.55
CA SER A 48 12.40 -8.98 2.37
C SER A 48 12.75 -7.53 1.98
N SER A 49 13.16 -6.73 2.98
CA SER A 49 13.48 -5.29 2.84
C SER A 49 12.31 -4.39 2.40
N THR A 50 11.09 -4.91 2.38
CA THR A 50 9.86 -4.15 2.16
C THR A 50 9.18 -3.90 3.49
N LYS A 51 8.81 -2.64 3.73
CA LYS A 51 8.00 -2.28 4.89
C LYS A 51 6.55 -2.73 4.66
N VAL A 52 6.00 -3.47 5.61
CA VAL A 52 4.64 -4.03 5.59
C VAL A 52 3.93 -3.59 6.86
N LEU A 53 2.68 -3.15 6.71
CA LEU A 53 1.79 -2.86 7.82
C LEU A 53 0.88 -4.07 8.03
N GLU A 54 0.90 -4.66 9.22
CA GLU A 54 -0.01 -5.73 9.63
C GLU A 54 -1.18 -5.14 10.41
N ILE A 55 -2.39 -5.54 10.02
CA ILE A 55 -3.66 -5.16 10.64
C ILE A 55 -4.39 -6.46 11.00
N PRO A 56 -4.77 -6.68 12.27
CA PRO A 56 -5.49 -7.88 12.66
C PRO A 56 -6.90 -7.87 12.07
N LEU A 57 -7.29 -8.98 11.44
CA LEU A 57 -8.66 -9.28 11.05
C LEU A 57 -9.23 -10.29 12.03
N LEU A 58 -10.38 -9.94 12.60
CA LEU A 58 -11.05 -10.70 13.64
C LEU A 58 -12.37 -11.31 13.10
N PRO A 59 -12.69 -12.58 13.42
CA PRO A 59 -13.98 -13.17 13.06
C PRO A 59 -15.18 -12.35 13.53
N GLU A 60 -15.10 -11.78 14.73
CA GLU A 60 -16.19 -11.01 15.36
C GLU A 60 -16.55 -9.75 14.57
N ASN A 61 -15.59 -9.23 13.79
CA ASN A 61 -15.77 -8.08 12.89
C ASN A 61 -15.97 -8.51 11.44
N ASN A 62 -16.46 -9.73 11.19
CA ASN A 62 -16.64 -10.29 9.86
C ASN A 62 -15.37 -10.22 9.00
N MET A 63 -14.19 -10.45 9.59
CA MET A 63 -12.89 -10.34 8.88
C MET A 63 -12.72 -9.02 8.12
N SER A 64 -13.30 -7.94 8.64
CA SER A 64 -13.29 -6.61 8.01
C SER A 64 -12.54 -5.61 8.88
N ALA A 65 -11.83 -4.69 8.23
CA ALA A 65 -11.15 -3.58 8.87
C ALA A 65 -11.29 -2.31 8.03
N SER A 66 -11.53 -1.18 8.69
CA SER A 66 -11.30 0.14 8.10
C SER A 66 -9.81 0.47 8.21
N ILE A 67 -9.24 1.16 7.23
CA ILE A 67 -7.79 1.47 7.22
C ILE A 67 -7.61 2.96 7.41
N ASP A 68 -7.46 3.38 8.66
CA ASP A 68 -7.15 4.76 9.09
C ASP A 68 -5.71 4.90 9.62
N CYS A 69 -4.97 3.80 9.68
CA CYS A 69 -3.65 3.70 10.30
C CYS A 69 -2.48 3.70 9.30
N ALA A 70 -2.72 4.04 8.04
CA ALA A 70 -1.72 3.91 6.97
C ALA A 70 -1.58 5.16 6.10
N GLY A 71 -0.32 5.56 5.88
CA GLY A 71 0.09 6.59 4.94
C GLY A 71 1.05 6.05 3.86
N ILE A 72 1.31 6.88 2.87
CA ILE A 72 2.28 6.61 1.79
C ILE A 72 3.47 7.54 1.98
N LEU A 73 4.65 6.98 2.23
CA LEU A 73 5.87 7.73 2.46
C LEU A 73 6.77 7.71 1.22
N LYS A 74 7.03 8.90 0.66
CA LYS A 74 8.00 9.09 -0.41
C LYS A 74 9.43 9.02 0.14
N LEU A 75 10.23 8.14 -0.44
CA LEU A 75 11.67 8.06 -0.19
C LEU A 75 12.42 9.06 -1.06
N ARG A 76 13.55 9.58 -0.57
CA ARG A 76 14.39 10.49 -1.35
C ARG A 76 15.01 9.75 -2.53
N ASN A 77 14.94 10.33 -3.74
CA ASN A 77 15.41 9.65 -4.95
C ASN A 77 16.89 9.26 -4.87
N SER A 78 17.76 10.17 -4.43
CA SER A 78 19.21 9.92 -4.30
C SER A 78 19.52 8.67 -3.48
N ASP A 79 18.74 8.40 -2.44
CA ASP A 79 18.99 7.28 -1.51
C ASP A 79 18.56 5.93 -2.13
N ILE A 80 17.65 5.96 -3.11
CA ILE A 80 17.25 4.77 -3.87
C ILE A 80 18.21 4.53 -5.02
N GLU A 81 18.54 5.59 -5.75
CA GLU A 81 19.43 5.55 -6.92
C GLU A 81 20.83 5.06 -6.51
N LEU A 82 21.36 5.54 -5.37
CA LEU A 82 22.62 5.06 -4.80
C LEU A 82 22.59 3.56 -4.46
N ARG A 83 21.46 3.05 -3.94
CA ARG A 83 21.31 1.63 -3.58
C ARG A 83 21.15 0.72 -4.79
N LYS A 84 20.59 1.23 -5.89
CA LYS A 84 20.30 0.45 -7.10
C LYS A 84 21.33 0.59 -8.21
N GLY A 85 22.15 1.65 -8.18
CA GLY A 85 23.09 1.96 -9.25
C GLY A 85 22.43 2.49 -10.52
N GLU A 86 21.19 3.00 -10.43
CA GLU A 86 20.42 3.52 -11.56
C GLU A 86 19.91 4.94 -11.25
N THR A 87 20.11 5.91 -12.16
CA THR A 87 19.72 7.32 -11.96
C THR A 87 18.42 7.67 -12.69
N ASP A 88 17.72 8.73 -12.24
CA ASP A 88 16.52 9.33 -12.85
C ASP A 88 15.23 8.48 -12.91
N ILE A 89 15.24 7.24 -12.41
CA ILE A 89 14.04 6.36 -12.42
C ILE A 89 12.91 6.91 -11.54
N GLY A 90 13.25 7.52 -10.40
CA GLY A 90 12.26 7.97 -9.41
C GLY A 90 11.45 9.19 -9.83
N ARG A 91 11.92 9.96 -10.82
CA ARG A 91 11.32 11.24 -11.22
C ARG A 91 9.98 11.10 -11.94
N LYS A 92 9.74 9.97 -12.61
CA LYS A 92 8.53 9.75 -13.44
C LYS A 92 7.55 8.74 -12.86
N ASN A 93 7.89 8.10 -11.74
CA ASN A 93 7.12 7.01 -11.18
C ASN A 93 6.45 7.42 -9.87
N THR A 94 5.39 8.21 -9.98
CA THR A 94 4.61 8.76 -8.87
C THR A 94 3.29 8.01 -8.62
N ARG A 95 2.99 6.99 -9.43
CA ARG A 95 1.78 6.19 -9.32
C ARG A 95 2.05 4.90 -8.57
N VAL A 96 1.24 4.63 -7.56
CA VAL A 96 1.37 3.43 -6.72
C VAL A 96 0.04 2.69 -6.62
N ARG A 97 0.07 1.45 -6.13
CA ARG A 97 -1.13 0.75 -5.64
C ARG A 97 -0.93 0.37 -4.18
N VAL A 98 -1.99 0.41 -3.40
CA VAL A 98 -2.00 -0.23 -2.08
C VAL A 98 -2.27 -1.71 -2.30
N VAL A 99 -1.40 -2.55 -1.77
CA VAL A 99 -1.49 -4.01 -1.94
C VAL A 99 -1.85 -4.64 -0.61
N PHE A 100 -2.87 -5.48 -0.65
CA PHE A 100 -3.43 -6.22 0.47
C PHE A 100 -3.12 -7.70 0.28
N ARG A 101 -2.62 -8.35 1.32
CA ARG A 101 -2.34 -9.79 1.31
C ARG A 101 -2.78 -10.41 2.62
N VAL A 102 -3.39 -11.59 2.55
CA VAL A 102 -3.70 -12.42 3.72
C VAL A 102 -3.14 -13.82 3.52
N HIS A 103 -2.75 -14.45 4.62
CA HIS A 103 -2.28 -15.82 4.66
C HIS A 103 -3.23 -16.64 5.54
N ILE A 104 -3.98 -17.55 4.91
CA ILE A 104 -5.03 -18.34 5.55
C ILE A 104 -4.50 -19.76 5.77
N PRO A 105 -4.32 -20.21 7.03
CA PRO A 105 -3.96 -21.59 7.31
C PRO A 105 -5.12 -22.52 6.96
N GLN A 106 -4.83 -23.62 6.27
CA GLN A 106 -5.81 -24.63 5.88
C GLN A 106 -5.67 -25.89 6.74
N ALA A 107 -6.76 -26.66 6.87
CA ALA A 107 -6.78 -27.89 7.67
C ALA A 107 -5.76 -28.95 7.22
N ASN A 108 -5.35 -28.92 5.95
CA ASN A 108 -4.32 -29.81 5.38
C ASN A 108 -2.88 -29.36 5.69
N GLY A 109 -2.68 -28.35 6.55
CA GLY A 109 -1.37 -27.79 6.90
C GLY A 109 -0.78 -26.84 5.85
N LYS A 110 -1.44 -26.61 4.71
CA LYS A 110 -1.02 -25.62 3.71
C LYS A 110 -1.49 -24.22 4.10
N VAL A 111 -0.91 -23.21 3.44
CA VAL A 111 -1.33 -21.82 3.56
C VAL A 111 -1.85 -21.33 2.22
N LEU A 112 -3.11 -20.88 2.20
CA LEU A 112 -3.68 -20.16 1.06
C LEU A 112 -3.32 -18.68 1.19
N SER A 113 -2.66 -18.14 0.17
CA SER A 113 -2.32 -16.71 0.12
C SER A 113 -3.23 -16.01 -0.88
N LEU A 114 -3.99 -15.02 -0.40
CA LEU A 114 -4.84 -14.19 -1.24
C LEU A 114 -4.23 -12.79 -1.32
N GLN A 115 -4.32 -12.16 -2.49
CA GLN A 115 -3.80 -10.82 -2.72
C GLN A 115 -4.76 -10.01 -3.57
N ALA A 116 -4.96 -8.75 -3.18
CA ALA A 116 -5.70 -7.75 -3.93
C ALA A 116 -4.89 -6.46 -4.00
N ALA A 117 -5.05 -5.70 -5.08
CA ALA A 117 -4.46 -4.38 -5.23
C ALA A 117 -5.56 -3.34 -5.42
N SER A 118 -5.38 -2.15 -4.83
CA SER A 118 -6.27 -1.02 -5.05
C SER A 118 -6.19 -0.52 -6.49
N ILE A 119 -7.08 0.40 -6.86
CA ILE A 119 -6.86 1.28 -8.00
C ILE A 119 -5.54 2.07 -7.84
N PRO A 120 -4.92 2.54 -8.94
CA PRO A 120 -3.73 3.38 -8.84
C PRO A 120 -3.99 4.69 -8.08
N VAL A 121 -3.04 5.09 -7.24
CA VAL A 121 -3.02 6.35 -6.51
C VAL A 121 -1.91 7.22 -7.08
N GLU A 122 -2.25 8.46 -7.46
CA GLU A 122 -1.28 9.47 -7.89
C GLU A 122 -0.70 10.18 -6.66
N CYS A 123 0.62 10.07 -6.47
CA CYS A 123 1.33 10.62 -5.32
C CYS A 123 2.12 11.90 -5.64
N SER A 124 1.99 12.44 -6.85
CA SER A 124 2.51 13.79 -7.16
C SER A 124 1.71 14.86 -6.42
N GLN A 125 2.38 15.92 -5.98
CA GLN A 125 1.70 17.10 -5.46
C GLN A 125 0.80 17.69 -6.55
N ARG A 126 -0.48 17.90 -6.25
CA ARG A 126 -1.40 18.58 -7.17
C ARG A 126 -1.03 20.05 -7.25
N SER A 127 -0.89 20.57 -8.47
CA SER A 127 -0.77 22.01 -8.70
C SER A 127 -2.09 22.68 -8.31
N ALA A 128 -2.05 23.64 -7.38
CA ALA A 128 -3.24 24.31 -6.86
C ALA A 128 -3.81 25.37 -7.83
N GLN A 129 -3.09 25.70 -8.90
CA GLN A 129 -3.46 26.73 -9.88
C GLN A 129 -3.56 26.09 -11.27
N GLU A 130 -4.73 25.59 -11.63
CA GLU A 130 -5.09 25.50 -13.05
C GLU A 130 -5.73 26.83 -13.45
N LEU A 131 -5.10 27.56 -14.38
CA LEU A 131 -5.71 28.76 -14.95
C LEU A 131 -7.07 28.38 -15.57
N PRO A 132 -8.16 29.08 -15.23
CA PRO A 132 -9.47 28.76 -15.79
C PRO A 132 -9.41 28.86 -17.32
N ARG A 133 -9.75 27.75 -18.00
CA ARG A 133 -9.83 27.72 -19.46
C ARG A 133 -11.16 28.33 -19.88
N TRP A 134 -11.13 29.51 -20.49
CA TRP A 134 -12.31 30.02 -21.19
C TRP A 134 -12.55 29.11 -22.41
N ARG A 135 -13.75 28.53 -22.51
CA ARG A 135 -14.18 27.89 -23.75
C ARG A 135 -14.80 28.98 -24.62
N SER A 136 -14.17 29.24 -25.76
CA SER A 136 -14.78 30.02 -26.83
C SER A 136 -16.03 29.29 -27.31
N ALA A 137 -17.20 29.88 -27.08
CA ALA A 137 -18.40 29.50 -27.80
C ALA A 137 -18.17 29.90 -29.26
N ALA A 138 -18.10 28.89 -30.14
CA ALA A 138 -18.21 29.07 -31.58
C ALA A 138 -19.68 29.18 -31.98
#